data_AF-A0A0C1C3T2-F1
#
_entry.id   AF-A0A0C1C3T2-F1
#
_cell.length_a   1.000
_cell.length_b   1.000
_cell.length_c   1.000
_cell.angle_alpha   90.00
_cell.angle_beta   90.00
_cell.angle_gamma   90.00
#
_symmetry.space_group_name_H-M   'P 1'
#
loop_
_entity.id
_entity.type
_entity.pdbx_description
1 polymer ?
#
loop_
_entity_poly.entity_id
_entity_poly.type
_entity_poly.pdbx_seq_one_letter_code
_entity_poly.pdbx_strand_id
1 'polypeptide(L)'
;MNIRTHFAYAIKDDQIIDFLNNLSWQVGLFGGRRLVLDVGFRGSLCINEMIKKLNVEHNRLCTAKLPAIIKKLEELDKKGDFFLAKSSLFQRAATSVRRFFGNYGYNRQANLDKLRSFEKMDQKNS
;
A
#
# COMPACT_ATOMS: atom_id res chain seq x y z
N MET A 1 -5.06 18.27 5.37
CA MET A 1 -5.48 16.95 5.93
C MET A 1 -4.29 15.97 5.88
N ASN A 2 -4.19 15.02 6.81
CA ASN A 2 -3.12 14.00 6.81
C ASN A 2 -3.47 12.87 5.82
N ILE A 3 -2.51 12.42 5.00
CA ILE A 3 -2.70 11.33 4.03
C ILE A 3 -3.24 10.03 4.67
N ARG A 4 -2.84 9.71 5.90
CA ARG A 4 -3.31 8.52 6.65
C ARG A 4 -4.78 8.62 7.01
N THR A 5 -5.24 9.83 7.31
CA THR A 5 -6.64 10.15 7.60
C THR A 5 -7.45 10.06 6.31
N HIS A 6 -6.94 10.63 5.21
CA HIS A 6 -7.61 10.54 3.91
C HIS A 6 -7.76 9.09 3.43
N PHE A 7 -6.74 8.26 3.61
CA PHE A 7 -6.83 6.83 3.31
C PHE A 7 -7.91 6.12 4.15
N ALA A 8 -8.08 6.50 5.42
CA ALA A 8 -9.14 5.95 6.27
C ALA A 8 -10.54 6.32 5.75
N TYR A 9 -10.72 7.57 5.31
CA TYR A 9 -11.97 8.01 4.69
C TYR A 9 -12.22 7.31 3.37
N ALA A 10 -11.20 7.18 2.52
CA ALA A 10 -11.32 6.45 1.25
C ALA A 10 -11.77 5.00 1.46
N ILE A 11 -11.34 4.35 2.55
CA ILE A 11 -11.85 3.02 2.94
C ILE A 11 -13.32 3.06 3.33
N LYS A 12 -13.70 4.02 4.18
CA LYS A 12 -15.07 4.14 4.69
C LYS A 12 -16.08 4.46 3.59
N ASP A 13 -15.68 5.31 2.64
CA ASP A 13 -16.56 5.84 1.58
C ASP A 13 -16.42 5.04 0.27
N ASP A 14 -15.71 3.92 0.29
CA ASP A 14 -15.50 3.01 -0.86
C ASP A 14 -14.85 3.69 -2.11
N GLN A 15 -14.00 4.67 -1.84
CA GLN A 15 -13.22 5.47 -2.82
C GLN A 15 -11.74 5.06 -2.87
N ILE A 16 -11.41 3.85 -2.40
CA ILE A 16 -10.01 3.40 -2.26
C ILE A 16 -9.28 3.38 -3.59
N ILE A 17 -9.93 2.92 -4.66
CA ILE A 17 -9.30 2.85 -5.98
C ILE A 17 -8.89 4.25 -6.48
N ASP A 18 -9.77 5.23 -6.33
CA ASP A 18 -9.49 6.62 -6.71
C ASP A 18 -8.36 7.20 -5.85
N PHE A 19 -8.39 6.94 -4.55
CA PHE A 19 -7.29 7.30 -3.66
C PHE A 19 -5.95 6.70 -4.14
N LEU A 20 -5.91 5.40 -4.44
CA LEU A 20 -4.71 4.70 -4.89
C LEU A 20 -4.22 5.19 -6.27
N ASN A 21 -5.12 5.62 -7.15
CA ASN A 21 -4.78 6.18 -8.45
C ASN A 21 -4.07 7.54 -8.35
N ASN A 22 -4.36 8.31 -7.29
CA ASN A 22 -3.79 9.63 -7.06
C ASN A 22 -2.49 9.61 -6.24
N LEU A 23 -1.90 8.42 -5.99
CA LEU A 23 -0.64 8.30 -5.29
C LEU A 23 0.56 8.37 -6.23
N SER A 24 1.52 9.20 -5.85
CA SER A 24 2.82 9.37 -6.53
C SER A 24 3.94 8.77 -5.67
N TRP A 25 4.95 8.18 -6.32
CA TRP A 25 6.12 7.63 -5.63
C TRP A 25 7.18 8.68 -5.37
N GLN A 26 7.75 8.62 -4.16
CA GLN A 26 8.92 9.38 -3.76
C GLN A 26 9.94 8.45 -3.11
N VAL A 27 11.22 8.66 -3.43
CA VAL A 27 12.35 8.02 -2.74
C VAL A 27 12.96 9.02 -1.78
N GLY A 28 13.07 8.64 -0.49
CA GLY A 28 13.66 9.51 0.53
C GLY A 28 15.17 9.73 0.34
N LEU A 29 15.71 10.74 1.02
CA LEU A 29 17.15 11.05 1.00
C LEU A 29 18.01 9.85 1.44
N PHE A 30 17.58 9.15 2.49
CA PHE A 30 18.21 7.92 3.00
C PHE A 30 17.57 6.65 2.40
N GLY A 31 17.05 6.75 1.19
CA GLY A 31 16.23 5.70 0.59
C GLY A 31 14.86 5.55 1.26
N GLY A 32 14.23 4.40 1.01
CA GLY A 32 12.86 4.11 1.39
C GLY A 32 11.87 4.67 0.36
N ARG A 33 10.95 3.80 -0.09
CA ARG A 33 9.91 4.15 -1.04
C ARG A 33 8.68 4.60 -0.27
N ARG A 34 8.16 5.78 -0.60
CA ARG A 34 7.01 6.39 0.06
C ARG A 34 6.00 6.86 -0.98
N LEU A 35 4.73 6.68 -0.67
CA LEU A 35 3.62 7.18 -1.48
C LEU A 35 3.14 8.50 -0.87
N VAL A 36 2.97 9.50 -1.73
CA VAL A 36 2.51 10.85 -1.40
C VAL A 36 1.33 11.20 -2.31
N LEU A 37 0.55 12.18 -1.89
CA LEU A 37 -0.52 12.78 -2.69
C LEU A 37 -0.07 14.18 -3.11
N ASP A 38 -0.20 14.50 -4.40
CA ASP A 38 0.37 15.71 -4.99
C ASP A 38 -0.33 17.02 -4.56
N VAL A 39 -1.54 16.97 -3.98
CA VAL A 39 -2.33 18.19 -3.69
C VAL A 39 -2.79 18.27 -2.24
N GLY A 40 -2.26 19.22 -1.45
CA GLY A 40 -2.86 19.66 -0.17
C GLY A 40 -2.77 18.68 1.02
N PHE A 41 -2.18 17.50 0.83
CA PHE A 41 -2.00 16.50 1.88
C PHE A 41 -0.60 16.54 2.47
N ARG A 42 -0.52 16.41 3.80
CA ARG A 42 0.77 16.26 4.51
C ARG A 42 1.01 14.80 4.85
N GLY A 43 2.27 14.39 4.75
CA GLY A 43 2.76 13.07 5.16
C GLY A 43 2.97 12.11 4.00
N SER A 44 3.27 10.86 4.35
CA SER A 44 3.53 9.79 3.40
C SER A 44 2.97 8.47 3.91
N LEU A 45 2.68 7.55 2.99
CA LEU A 45 2.31 6.16 3.28
C LEU A 45 3.35 5.19 2.72
N CYS A 46 3.45 4.02 3.32
CA CYS A 46 4.11 2.88 2.68
C CYS A 46 3.09 1.78 2.37
N ILE A 47 3.38 0.94 1.38
CA ILE A 47 2.49 -0.15 0.97
C ILE A 47 2.14 -1.08 2.14
N ASN A 48 3.10 -1.35 3.03
CA ASN A 48 2.89 -2.23 4.18
C ASN A 48 1.86 -1.63 5.16
N GLU A 49 1.90 -0.32 5.38
CA GLU A 49 0.90 0.38 6.20
C GLU A 49 -0.50 0.27 5.59
N MET A 50 -0.61 0.43 4.27
CA MET A 50 -1.88 0.29 3.57
C MET A 50 -2.45 -1.13 3.68
N ILE A 51 -1.63 -2.15 3.39
CA ILE A 51 -2.06 -3.56 3.49
C ILE A 51 -2.46 -3.92 4.92
N LYS A 52 -1.69 -3.50 5.94
CA LYS A 52 -2.05 -3.72 7.36
C LYS A 52 -3.42 -3.14 7.67
N LYS A 53 -3.69 -1.91 7.26
CA LYS A 53 -4.96 -1.24 7.54
C LYS A 53 -6.12 -1.86 6.78
N LEU A 54 -5.92 -2.27 5.53
CA LEU A 54 -6.93 -3.02 4.76
C LEU A 54 -7.25 -4.36 5.42
N ASN A 55 -6.26 -5.07 5.97
CA ASN A 55 -6.50 -6.31 6.71
C ASN A 55 -7.31 -6.10 7.99
N VAL A 56 -7.15 -4.96 8.66
CA VAL A 56 -7.96 -4.62 9.85
C VAL A 56 -9.38 -4.23 9.45
N GLU A 57 -9.52 -3.43 8.40
CA GLU A 57 -10.78 -2.82 7.98
C GLU A 57 -11.52 -3.64 6.90
N HIS A 58 -11.12 -4.90 6.67
CA HIS A 58 -11.62 -5.71 5.55
C HIS A 58 -13.15 -5.87 5.53
N ASN A 59 -13.79 -5.95 6.69
CA ASN A 59 -15.26 -6.02 6.83
C ASN A 59 -16.00 -4.79 6.28
N ARG A 60 -15.30 -3.66 6.08
CA ARG A 60 -15.88 -2.42 5.51
C ARG A 60 -15.62 -2.30 4.01
N LEU A 61 -14.79 -3.18 3.45
CA LEU A 61 -14.46 -3.17 2.03
C LEU A 61 -15.56 -3.87 1.25
N CYS A 62 -15.96 -3.28 0.13
CA CYS A 62 -16.75 -3.99 -0.86
C CYS A 62 -15.90 -5.17 -1.42
N THR A 63 -16.30 -6.41 -1.15
CA THR A 63 -15.52 -7.59 -1.55
C THR A 63 -15.37 -7.72 -3.06
N ALA A 64 -16.34 -7.25 -3.84
CA ALA A 64 -16.25 -7.19 -5.31
C ALA A 64 -15.11 -6.28 -5.82
N LYS A 65 -14.71 -5.26 -5.05
CA LYS A 65 -13.62 -4.34 -5.41
C LYS A 65 -12.25 -4.81 -4.90
N LEU A 66 -12.22 -5.78 -3.98
CA LEU A 66 -11.00 -6.26 -3.34
C LEU A 66 -9.93 -6.76 -4.34
N PRO A 67 -10.28 -7.51 -5.42
CA PRO A 67 -9.32 -7.90 -6.44
C PRO A 67 -8.68 -6.70 -7.14
N ALA A 68 -9.46 -5.67 -7.46
CA ALA A 68 -8.96 -4.46 -8.09
C ALA A 68 -8.03 -3.69 -7.17
N ILE A 69 -8.35 -3.62 -5.87
CA ILE A 69 -7.51 -2.97 -4.84
C ILE A 69 -6.17 -3.70 -4.71
N ILE A 70 -6.20 -5.04 -4.59
CA ILE A 70 -5.00 -5.86 -4.46
C ILE A 70 -4.11 -5.70 -5.70
N LYS A 71 -4.68 -5.82 -6.90
CA LYS A 71 -3.95 -5.61 -8.15
C LYS A 71 -3.29 -4.24 -8.21
N LYS A 72 -4.01 -3.19 -7.78
CA LYS A 72 -3.46 -1.82 -7.76
C LYS A 72 -2.30 -1.68 -6.78
N LEU A 73 -2.37 -2.32 -5.61
CA LEU A 73 -1.26 -2.32 -4.64
C LEU A 73 -0.02 -3.01 -5.20
N GLU A 74 -0.18 -4.13 -5.92
CA GLU A 74 0.92 -4.83 -6.59
C GLU A 74 1.54 -3.99 -7.72
N GLU A 75 0.70 -3.30 -8.52
CA GLU A 75 1.17 -2.35 -9.53
C GLU A 75 1.96 -1.20 -8.91
N LEU A 76 1.47 -0.63 -7.81
CA LEU A 76 2.20 0.39 -7.07
C LEU A 76 3.53 -0.16 -6.56
N ASP A 77 3.58 -1.38 -6.01
CA ASP A 77 4.83 -1.96 -5.50
C ASP A 77 5.87 -2.12 -6.62
N LYS A 78 5.46 -2.64 -7.78
CA LYS A 78 6.33 -2.75 -8.97
C LYS A 78 6.84 -1.38 -9.42
N LYS A 79 5.96 -0.37 -9.49
CA LYS A 79 6.36 1.01 -9.82
C LYS A 79 7.39 1.55 -8.82
N GLY A 80 7.20 1.29 -7.53
CA GLY A 80 8.13 1.75 -6.51
C GLY A 80 9.51 1.12 -6.68
N ASP A 81 9.58 -0.18 -7.00
CA ASP A 81 10.84 -0.88 -7.22
C ASP A 81 11.57 -0.31 -8.44
N PHE A 82 10.83 0.02 -9.51
CA PHE A 82 11.37 0.74 -10.67
C PHE A 82 11.95 2.12 -10.32
N PHE A 83 11.23 2.92 -9.51
CA PHE A 83 11.73 4.22 -9.04
C PHE A 83 13.00 4.07 -8.19
N LEU A 84 13.05 3.07 -7.31
CA LEU A 84 14.23 2.78 -6.51
C LEU A 84 15.41 2.32 -7.37
N ALA A 85 15.17 1.53 -8.42
CA ALA A 85 16.21 1.11 -9.36
C ALA A 85 16.90 2.30 -10.05
N LYS A 86 16.15 3.38 -10.31
CA LYS A 86 16.65 4.64 -10.89
C LYS A 86 17.35 5.56 -9.88
N SER A 87 17.32 5.22 -8.59
CA SER A 87 17.93 6.01 -7.52
C SER A 87 19.42 5.67 -7.33
N SER A 88 20.12 6.43 -6.49
CA SER A 88 21.56 6.23 -6.25
C SER A 88 21.85 4.86 -5.61
N LEU A 89 23.08 4.34 -5.78
CA LEU A 89 23.53 3.10 -5.13
C LEU A 89 23.34 3.17 -3.61
N PHE A 90 23.66 4.32 -3.00
CA PHE A 90 23.45 4.55 -1.57
C PHE A 90 21.98 4.42 -1.17
N GLN A 91 21.06 5.07 -1.91
CA GLN A 91 19.62 4.98 -1.64
C GLN A 91 19.08 3.56 -1.79
N ARG A 92 19.56 2.81 -2.79
CA ARG A 92 19.22 1.39 -2.98
C ARG A 92 19.70 0.54 -1.81
N ALA A 93 20.98 0.65 -1.43
CA ALA A 93 21.56 -0.10 -0.32
C ALA A 93 20.85 0.21 1.01
N ALA A 94 20.66 1.50 1.33
CA ALA A 94 19.96 1.94 2.52
C ALA A 94 18.51 1.40 2.56
N THR A 95 17.82 1.39 1.41
CA THR A 95 16.47 0.82 1.31
C THR A 95 16.46 -0.69 1.56
N SER A 96 17.42 -1.43 0.99
CA SER A 96 17.53 -2.88 1.19
C SER A 96 17.76 -3.23 2.66
N VAL A 97 18.71 -2.55 3.32
CA VAL A 97 18.97 -2.72 4.76
C VAL A 97 17.71 -2.40 5.57
N ARG A 98 17.04 -1.29 5.27
CA ARG A 98 15.80 -0.91 5.95
C ARG A 98 14.66 -1.89 5.71
N ARG A 99 14.57 -2.52 4.53
CA ARG A 99 13.56 -3.55 4.25
C ARG A 99 13.85 -4.83 5.03
N PHE A 100 15.12 -5.20 5.17
CA PHE A 100 15.53 -6.38 5.91
C PHE A 100 15.22 -6.25 7.41
N PHE A 101 15.64 -5.14 8.04
CA PHE A 101 15.41 -4.92 9.47
C PHE A 101 14.03 -4.35 9.80
N GLY A 102 13.51 -3.43 8.98
CA GLY A 102 12.25 -2.75 9.23
C GLY A 102 11.00 -3.59 8.92
N ASN A 103 11.14 -4.71 8.22
CA ASN A 103 10.05 -5.68 7.99
C ASN A 103 10.28 -7.01 8.69
N TYR A 104 11.16 -7.07 9.71
CA TYR A 104 11.34 -8.28 10.50
C TYR A 104 9.98 -8.72 11.08
N GLY A 105 9.56 -9.95 10.77
CA GLY A 105 8.24 -10.49 11.15
C GLY A 105 7.04 -10.02 10.32
N TYR A 106 7.22 -9.20 9.28
CA TYR A 106 6.13 -8.77 8.39
C TYR A 106 6.21 -9.45 7.02
N ASN A 107 5.42 -10.50 6.83
CA ASN A 107 5.30 -11.17 5.53
C ASN A 107 4.20 -10.51 4.69
N ARG A 108 4.60 -9.69 3.72
CA ARG A 108 3.67 -8.99 2.81
C ARG A 108 2.80 -9.95 2.01
N GLN A 109 3.39 -11.01 1.46
CA GLN A 109 2.68 -11.94 0.59
C GLN A 109 1.55 -12.64 1.36
N ALA A 110 1.86 -13.14 2.57
CA ALA A 110 0.85 -13.74 3.44
C ALA A 110 -0.29 -12.77 3.80
N ASN A 111 0.02 -11.48 3.99
CA ASN A 111 -0.99 -10.46 4.27
C ASN A 111 -1.88 -10.15 3.06
N LEU A 112 -1.34 -10.17 1.84
CA LEU A 112 -2.11 -10.05 0.61
C LEU A 112 -2.97 -11.28 0.35
N ASP A 113 -2.44 -12.48 0.60
CA ASP A 113 -3.19 -13.73 0.44
C ASP A 113 -4.33 -13.83 1.46
N LYS A 114 -4.15 -13.30 2.67
CA LYS A 114 -5.25 -13.15 3.64
C LYS A 114 -6.37 -12.26 3.09
N LEU A 115 -6.04 -11.12 2.47
CA LEU A 115 -7.05 -10.28 1.81
C LEU A 115 -7.79 -11.04 0.71
N ARG A 116 -7.07 -11.78 -0.14
CA ARG A 116 -7.68 -12.63 -1.19
C ARG A 116 -8.60 -13.70 -0.63
N SER A 117 -8.30 -14.24 0.55
CA SER A 117 -9.15 -15.27 1.17
C SER A 117 -10.50 -14.75 1.64
N PHE A 118 -10.62 -13.45 1.99
CA PHE A 118 -11.90 -12.85 2.39
C PHE A 118 -12.90 -12.81 1.23
N GLU A 119 -12.44 -12.51 0.02
CA GLU A 119 -13.27 -12.59 -1.20
C GLU A 119 -13.90 -13.98 -1.36
N LYS A 120 -13.12 -15.03 -1.11
CA LYS A 120 -13.57 -16.42 -1.26
C LYS A 120 -14.57 -16.85 -0.17
N MET A 121 -14.55 -16.22 0.99
CA MET A 121 -15.50 -16.51 2.06
C MET A 121 -16.89 -15.94 1.76
N ASP A 122 -16.98 -14.72 1.22
CA ASP A 122 -18.26 -14.09 0.89
C ASP A 122 -18.95 -14.75 -0.32
N GLN A 123 -18.18 -15.21 -1.31
CA GLN A 123 -18.72 -15.99 -2.44
C GLN A 123 -19.30 -17.36 -2.03
N LYS A 124 -18.89 -17.89 -0.88
CA LYS A 124 -19.39 -19.19 -0.37
C LYS A 124 -20.65 -19.03 0.49
N ASN A 125 -20.96 -17.80 0.89
CA ASN A 125 -22.09 -17.43 1.75
C ASN A 125 -23.19 -16.63 0.99
N SER A 126 -23.01 -16.42 -0.32
CA SER A 126 -24.00 -15.82 -1.24
C SER A 126 -24.60 -16.91 -2.13
#